data_AF-N6V2R1-F1
#
_entry.id   AF-N6V2R1-F1
#
_cell.length_a   1.000
_cell.length_b   1.000
_cell.length_c   1.000
_cell.angle_alpha   90.00
_cell.angle_beta   90.00
_cell.angle_gamma   90.00
#
_symmetry.space_group_name_H-M   'P 1'
#
loop_
_entity.id
_entity.type
_entity.pdbx_description
1 polymer ?
#
loop_
_entity_poly.entity_id
_entity_poly.type
_entity_poly.pdbx_seq_one_letter_code
_entity_poly.pdbx_strand_id
1 'polypeptide(L)'
;MTRFARSGRDRLRFGLAPFHSFTGTRLATSSQNRKFQPFLPRSPARSRDTEDTMSEFIKIARQFSQRAVMETIIQCGPISRASISKQTGLSKQTVSDVMRDLESDGWVRETGRTSGHVGRTAVNYELVPDAAYIVSVDLGGTKVRVAISNLACQISAEEVAPTETASGQAIVDQIAALCWKAVERKGIARDRIRLAVVGVPGAPDNATGRVMLAPNIPDFDRMDVAGALEKALGFGVILENDVNLAVVGESWLGNGQGIDNLAYIAVGTGIGSGLMVGGNLVHGAAHAAGELGFLPFGADPFDPESLRSGAFERVVASVGIKAAYRNLTGDEVNVPVIFERAAAGDPSAGQVLDEVAKYLARGVGAIAAIANPQKVIIGGSIGLRPELVERITRFLPMCFPYPVDIGVSSLGAWAAIIGGTAIGLEHLHNALFGADTPAHHLTLPPAETVNFREAINGAF
;
A
#
# COMPACT_ATOMS: atom_id res chain seq x y z
N MET A 1 58.13 -42.46 32.96
CA MET A 1 56.83 -42.35 32.30
C MET A 1 56.41 -40.87 32.36
N THR A 2 57.06 -39.87 31.71
CA THR A 2 57.25 -39.53 30.26
C THR A 2 55.90 -39.37 29.53
N ARG A 3 55.48 -38.26 28.86
CA ARG A 3 56.00 -36.93 28.38
C ARG A 3 54.74 -36.08 27.97
N PHE A 4 54.56 -34.77 28.21
CA PHE A 4 55.17 -33.49 27.76
C PHE A 4 54.78 -32.93 26.35
N ALA A 5 54.24 -31.68 26.34
CA ALA A 5 54.42 -30.50 25.42
C ALA A 5 53.07 -29.81 25.03
N ARG A 6 52.70 -28.55 25.40
CA ARG A 6 53.15 -27.16 25.00
C ARG A 6 53.04 -26.90 23.47
N SER A 7 52.53 -25.78 22.90
CA SER A 7 52.31 -24.37 23.29
C SER A 7 51.60 -23.54 22.19
N GLY A 8 51.11 -22.32 22.51
CA GLY A 8 50.94 -21.15 21.61
C GLY A 8 49.52 -20.53 21.58
N ARG A 9 49.14 -19.55 22.42
CA ARG A 9 49.21 -18.07 22.29
C ARG A 9 48.71 -17.50 20.94
N ASP A 10 47.59 -16.77 20.97
CA ASP A 10 47.57 -15.32 20.72
C ASP A 10 46.30 -14.64 21.25
N ARG A 11 46.50 -13.47 21.87
CA ARG A 11 45.49 -12.55 22.43
C ARG A 11 45.51 -11.28 21.58
N LEU A 12 44.35 -10.77 21.17
CA LEU A 12 44.20 -9.35 20.84
C LEU A 12 42.89 -8.80 21.42
N ARG A 13 43.05 -7.89 22.38
CA ARG A 13 42.02 -6.99 22.92
C ARG A 13 41.96 -5.75 22.03
N PHE A 14 40.78 -5.33 21.62
CA PHE A 14 40.56 -3.97 21.10
C PHE A 14 39.90 -3.13 22.18
N GLY A 15 40.64 -2.12 22.65
CA GLY A 15 40.16 -1.04 23.53
C GLY A 15 40.04 0.25 22.74
N LEU A 16 38.98 0.99 23.03
CA LEU A 16 38.68 2.34 22.56
C LEU A 16 39.78 3.35 22.87
N ALA A 17 40.01 4.31 21.96
CA ALA A 17 40.62 5.60 22.28
C ALA A 17 40.06 6.73 21.39
N PRO A 18 39.97 7.99 21.89
CA PRO A 18 39.22 9.08 21.28
C PRO A 18 40.09 10.12 20.54
N PHE A 19 39.38 10.99 19.82
CA PHE A 19 39.84 12.15 19.05
C PHE A 19 40.71 13.14 19.84
N HIS A 20 41.80 13.61 19.23
CA HIS A 20 42.50 14.83 19.60
C HIS A 20 42.66 15.80 18.42
N SER A 21 42.35 17.05 18.73
CA SER A 21 42.49 18.28 17.96
C SER A 21 43.95 18.69 17.76
N PHE A 22 44.25 19.33 16.62
CA PHE A 22 45.52 20.02 16.41
C PHE A 22 45.26 21.44 15.85
N THR A 23 45.58 22.42 16.67
CA THR A 23 45.87 23.82 16.31
C THR A 23 47.37 24.04 16.50
N GLY A 24 48.00 24.90 15.67
CA GLY A 24 49.33 25.43 16.00
C GLY A 24 50.33 25.60 14.85
N THR A 25 50.15 26.68 14.09
CA THR A 25 51.12 27.64 13.53
C THR A 25 52.63 27.43 13.80
N ARG A 26 53.46 27.57 12.75
CA ARG A 26 54.78 28.26 12.80
C ARG A 26 55.16 28.89 11.46
N LEU A 27 55.61 30.14 11.54
CA LEU A 27 56.13 31.04 10.49
C LEU A 27 57.63 30.84 10.23
N ALA A 28 58.09 31.10 9.00
CA ALA A 28 59.45 31.59 8.69
C ALA A 28 59.52 32.35 7.33
N THR A 29 59.44 33.67 7.44
CA THR A 29 60.19 34.79 6.79
C THR A 29 60.73 34.79 5.33
N SER A 30 60.32 35.88 4.64
CA SER A 30 61.06 36.78 3.71
C SER A 30 61.27 36.33 2.24
N SER A 31 61.17 37.16 1.18
CA SER A 31 61.31 38.61 1.06
C SER A 31 60.77 39.18 -0.29
N GLN A 32 60.51 40.50 -0.31
CA GLN A 32 60.55 41.46 -1.43
C GLN A 32 59.35 41.68 -2.40
N ASN A 33 58.53 42.66 -2.02
CA ASN A 33 58.28 43.96 -2.71
C ASN A 33 57.87 43.98 -4.21
N ARG A 34 56.59 44.31 -4.50
CA ARG A 34 56.20 45.23 -5.59
C ARG A 34 54.76 45.77 -5.40
N LYS A 35 54.59 47.03 -5.80
CA LYS A 35 53.51 47.98 -5.49
C LYS A 35 52.12 47.55 -6.01
N PHE A 36 51.09 47.81 -5.21
CA PHE A 36 49.66 47.68 -5.53
C PHE A 36 49.16 48.79 -6.48
N GLN A 37 48.42 48.40 -7.51
CA GLN A 37 47.35 49.19 -8.15
C GLN A 37 46.04 48.39 -8.02
N PRO A 38 44.88 48.98 -7.71
CA PRO A 38 43.65 48.23 -7.55
C PRO A 38 43.03 47.92 -8.91
N PHE A 39 43.03 46.63 -9.28
CA PHE A 39 42.21 46.08 -10.34
C PHE A 39 40.78 45.89 -9.79
N LEU A 40 39.82 46.67 -10.27
CA LEU A 40 38.40 46.37 -10.10
C LEU A 40 38.05 45.15 -10.97
N PRO A 41 37.57 44.03 -10.43
CA PRO A 41 37.04 42.96 -11.27
C PRO A 41 35.69 43.38 -11.84
N ARG A 42 35.55 43.28 -13.17
CA ARG A 42 34.29 43.39 -13.90
C ARG A 42 33.29 42.35 -13.37
N SER A 43 32.02 42.74 -13.24
CA SER A 43 30.90 41.84 -12.90
C SER A 43 30.92 40.57 -13.76
N PRO A 44 30.71 39.38 -13.17
CA PRO A 44 30.57 38.18 -13.97
C PRO A 44 29.24 38.24 -14.72
N ALA A 45 29.30 37.90 -16.00
CA ALA A 45 28.13 37.67 -16.84
C ALA A 45 27.22 36.63 -16.16
N ARG A 46 25.92 36.94 -16.03
CA ARG A 46 24.90 35.97 -15.63
C ARG A 46 24.95 34.81 -16.64
N SER A 47 25.41 33.65 -16.21
CA SER A 47 25.48 32.45 -17.03
C SER A 47 24.12 31.76 -17.06
N ARG A 48 23.78 31.16 -18.21
CA ARG A 48 22.54 30.41 -18.49
C ARG A 48 22.14 29.42 -17.38
N ASP A 49 23.12 28.86 -16.67
CA ASP A 49 22.90 27.96 -15.53
C ASP A 49 22.04 28.57 -14.41
N THR A 50 22.12 29.89 -14.17
CA THR A 50 21.27 30.56 -13.17
C THR A 50 19.83 30.79 -13.62
N GLU A 51 19.58 30.92 -14.92
CA GLU A 51 18.23 31.05 -15.46
C GLU A 51 17.50 29.71 -15.47
N ASP A 52 18.20 28.62 -15.83
CA ASP A 52 17.66 27.26 -15.76
C ASP A 52 17.36 26.86 -14.32
N THR A 53 18.28 27.11 -13.38
CA THR A 53 18.06 26.82 -11.95
C THR A 53 16.90 27.63 -11.36
N MET A 54 16.74 28.89 -11.77
CA MET A 54 15.62 29.73 -11.31
C MET A 54 14.29 29.27 -11.93
N SER A 55 14.30 28.85 -13.20
CA SER A 55 13.13 28.27 -13.85
C SER A 55 12.71 26.95 -13.20
N GLU A 56 13.66 26.11 -12.81
CA GLU A 56 13.43 24.87 -12.05
C GLU A 56 12.77 25.20 -10.69
N PHE A 57 13.33 26.16 -9.96
CA PHE A 57 12.84 26.59 -8.66
C PHE A 57 11.41 27.16 -8.74
N ILE A 58 11.10 27.95 -9.77
CA ILE A 58 9.76 28.49 -9.99
C ILE A 58 8.75 27.38 -10.31
N LYS A 59 9.13 26.37 -11.10
CA LYS A 59 8.28 25.20 -11.40
C LYS A 59 7.98 24.42 -10.12
N ILE A 60 9.01 24.12 -9.33
CA ILE A 60 8.89 23.41 -8.05
C ILE A 60 8.00 24.20 -7.07
N ALA A 61 8.22 25.50 -6.90
CA ALA A 61 7.41 26.33 -6.02
C ALA A 61 5.94 26.42 -6.46
N ARG A 62 5.69 26.40 -7.78
CA ARG A 62 4.34 26.36 -8.35
C ARG A 62 3.67 25.01 -8.09
N GLN A 63 4.39 23.89 -8.23
CA GLN A 63 3.89 22.55 -7.91
C GLN A 63 3.49 22.46 -6.42
N PHE A 64 4.35 22.89 -5.49
CA PHE A 64 4.00 22.95 -4.07
C PHE A 64 2.74 23.77 -3.79
N SER A 65 2.58 24.90 -4.50
CA SER A 65 1.39 25.75 -4.37
C SER A 65 0.13 25.04 -4.91
N GLN A 66 0.23 24.34 -6.06
CA GLN A 66 -0.85 23.54 -6.63
C GLN A 66 -1.25 22.40 -5.70
N ARG A 67 -0.28 21.66 -5.17
CA ARG A 67 -0.48 20.59 -4.17
C ARG A 67 -1.29 21.08 -2.98
N ALA A 68 -0.79 22.11 -2.30
CA ALA A 68 -1.41 22.63 -1.07
C ALA A 68 -2.84 23.12 -1.31
N VAL A 69 -3.10 23.77 -2.45
CA VAL A 69 -4.45 24.21 -2.83
C VAL A 69 -5.35 23.01 -3.10
N MET A 70 -4.89 22.01 -3.84
CA MET A 70 -5.68 20.83 -4.17
C MET A 70 -6.00 19.98 -2.93
N GLU A 71 -5.03 19.72 -2.06
CA GLU A 71 -5.24 19.01 -0.78
C GLU A 71 -6.30 19.73 0.07
N THR A 72 -6.22 21.06 0.13
CA THR A 72 -7.20 21.88 0.86
C THR A 72 -8.61 21.75 0.27
N ILE A 73 -8.75 21.70 -1.05
CA ILE A 73 -10.05 21.53 -1.71
C ILE A 73 -10.61 20.12 -1.48
N ILE A 74 -9.77 19.09 -1.52
CA ILE A 74 -10.16 17.70 -1.25
C ILE A 74 -10.67 17.55 0.19
N GLN A 75 -10.00 18.17 1.16
CA GLN A 75 -10.33 18.01 2.58
C GLN A 75 -11.48 18.90 3.05
N CYS A 76 -11.59 20.12 2.51
CA CYS A 76 -12.50 21.15 3.01
C CYS A 76 -13.53 21.65 1.99
N GLY A 77 -13.56 21.06 0.80
CA GLY A 77 -14.53 21.42 -0.24
C GLY A 77 -15.98 21.16 0.21
N PRO A 78 -16.95 21.99 -0.23
CA PRO A 78 -16.78 23.22 -1.02
C PRO A 78 -16.14 24.38 -0.25
N ILE A 79 -15.15 25.06 -0.84
CA ILE A 79 -14.32 26.08 -0.16
C ILE A 79 -14.05 27.31 -1.02
N SER A 80 -13.97 28.50 -0.40
CA SER A 80 -13.65 29.76 -1.09
C SER A 80 -12.14 30.01 -1.24
N ARG A 81 -11.72 30.76 -2.27
CA ARG A 81 -10.32 31.19 -2.46
C ARG A 81 -9.74 31.89 -1.22
N ALA A 82 -10.56 32.67 -0.50
CA ALA A 82 -10.13 33.35 0.72
C ALA A 82 -9.85 32.38 1.86
N SER A 83 -10.68 31.33 1.99
CA SER A 83 -10.48 30.26 2.97
C SER A 83 -9.26 29.41 2.63
N ILE A 84 -9.05 29.07 1.35
CA ILE A 84 -7.85 28.35 0.87
C ILE A 84 -6.59 29.13 1.24
N SER A 85 -6.53 30.43 0.94
CA SER A 85 -5.39 31.30 1.30
C SER A 85 -5.14 31.32 2.81
N LYS A 86 -6.19 31.34 3.64
CA LYS A 86 -6.07 31.31 5.10
C LYS A 86 -5.52 29.97 5.62
N GLN A 87 -5.97 28.85 5.05
CA GLN A 87 -5.58 27.51 5.51
C GLN A 87 -4.17 27.13 5.02
N THR A 88 -3.84 27.46 3.78
CA THR A 88 -2.54 27.14 3.17
C THR A 88 -1.43 28.13 3.54
N GLY A 89 -1.79 29.35 3.97
CA GLY A 89 -0.85 30.45 4.18
C GLY A 89 -0.33 31.10 2.88
N LEU A 90 -0.79 30.63 1.71
CA LEU A 90 -0.41 31.18 0.41
C LEU A 90 -1.03 32.55 0.17
N SER A 91 -0.34 33.39 -0.61
CA SER A 91 -0.84 34.71 -0.98
C SER A 91 -2.14 34.59 -1.81
N LYS A 92 -3.03 35.58 -1.69
CA LYS A 92 -4.29 35.61 -2.46
C LYS A 92 -4.05 35.58 -3.97
N GLN A 93 -2.96 36.18 -4.44
CA GLN A 93 -2.58 36.18 -5.85
C GLN A 93 -2.19 34.76 -6.29
N THR A 94 -1.31 34.10 -5.54
CA THR A 94 -0.88 32.71 -5.79
C THR A 94 -2.07 31.75 -5.84
N VAL A 95 -2.97 31.83 -4.85
CA VAL A 95 -4.19 31.00 -4.84
C VAL A 95 -5.07 31.30 -6.05
N SER A 96 -5.21 32.56 -6.44
CA SER A 96 -6.03 32.93 -7.61
C SER A 96 -5.44 32.41 -8.92
N ASP A 97 -4.11 32.45 -9.07
CA ASP A 97 -3.41 31.92 -10.24
C ASP A 97 -3.53 30.39 -10.32
N VAL A 98 -3.26 29.68 -9.21
CA VAL A 98 -3.41 28.21 -9.14
C VAL A 98 -4.85 27.78 -9.41
N MET A 99 -5.83 28.44 -8.80
CA MET A 99 -7.24 28.10 -9.00
C MET A 99 -7.69 28.31 -10.45
N ARG A 100 -7.16 29.33 -11.13
CA ARG A 100 -7.45 29.57 -12.55
C ARG A 100 -6.95 28.42 -13.42
N ASP A 101 -5.77 27.89 -13.16
CA ASP A 101 -5.24 26.74 -13.89
C ASP A 101 -6.09 25.50 -13.62
N LEU A 102 -6.37 25.20 -12.35
CA LEU A 102 -7.17 24.03 -11.96
C LEU A 102 -8.58 24.08 -12.55
N GLU A 103 -9.19 25.27 -12.61
CA GLU A 103 -10.51 25.47 -13.21
C GLU A 103 -10.46 25.35 -14.74
N SER A 104 -9.44 25.93 -15.37
CA SER A 104 -9.21 25.84 -16.82
C SER A 104 -8.99 24.40 -17.28
N ASP A 105 -8.26 23.62 -16.48
CA ASP A 105 -7.96 22.21 -16.74
C ASP A 105 -9.11 21.27 -16.33
N GLY A 106 -10.17 21.81 -15.72
CA GLY A 106 -11.38 21.07 -15.36
C GLY A 106 -11.27 20.23 -14.10
N TRP A 107 -10.24 20.44 -13.27
CA TRP A 107 -10.07 19.73 -11.99
C TRP A 107 -11.01 20.22 -10.90
N VAL A 108 -11.41 21.49 -10.95
CA VAL A 108 -12.28 22.13 -9.96
C VAL A 108 -13.40 22.89 -10.63
N ARG A 109 -14.54 23.02 -9.95
CA ARG A 109 -15.71 23.77 -10.44
C ARG A 109 -16.31 24.66 -9.36
N GLU A 110 -16.99 25.72 -9.78
CA GLU A 110 -17.80 26.55 -8.90
C GLU A 110 -19.09 25.82 -8.50
N THR A 111 -19.41 25.80 -7.20
CA THR A 111 -20.61 25.12 -6.67
C THR A 111 -21.69 26.06 -6.19
N GLY A 112 -21.35 27.34 -6.05
CA GLY A 112 -22.28 28.37 -5.62
C GLY A 112 -21.60 29.49 -4.86
N ARG A 113 -22.44 30.31 -4.22
CA ARG A 113 -22.05 31.54 -3.53
C ARG A 113 -22.55 31.50 -2.10
N THR A 114 -21.65 31.63 -1.12
CA THR A 114 -22.07 31.80 0.28
C THR A 114 -22.23 33.30 0.58
N SER A 115 -23.41 33.68 1.09
CA SER A 115 -23.66 35.03 1.60
C SER A 115 -23.15 35.14 3.04
N GLY A 116 -22.07 35.89 3.26
CA GLY A 116 -21.65 36.29 4.60
C GLY A 116 -22.50 37.42 5.18
N HIS A 117 -22.39 37.67 6.48
CA HIS A 117 -22.93 38.88 7.09
C HIS A 117 -22.12 40.09 6.58
N VAL A 118 -22.82 41.01 5.91
CA VAL A 118 -22.33 42.24 5.25
C VAL A 118 -21.62 42.01 3.91
N GLY A 119 -22.41 41.97 2.82
CA GLY A 119 -22.03 42.40 1.47
C GLY A 119 -21.00 41.61 0.67
N ARG A 120 -20.25 40.67 1.27
CA ARG A 120 -19.28 39.83 0.56
C ARG A 120 -19.88 38.47 0.23
N THR A 121 -20.12 38.27 -1.06
CA THR A 121 -20.50 36.98 -1.62
C THR A 121 -19.24 36.25 -2.06
N ALA A 122 -18.89 35.15 -1.38
CA ALA A 122 -17.71 34.36 -1.74
C ALA A 122 -18.14 33.21 -2.65
N VAL A 123 -17.42 33.01 -3.76
CA VAL A 123 -17.60 31.84 -4.63
C VAL A 123 -16.88 30.66 -4.01
N ASN A 124 -17.57 29.52 -3.94
CA ASN A 124 -17.01 28.27 -3.45
C ASN A 124 -16.66 27.35 -4.63
N TYR A 125 -15.60 26.58 -4.41
CA TYR A 125 -15.06 25.63 -5.36
C TYR A 125 -15.03 24.24 -4.72
N GLU A 126 -15.26 23.22 -5.55
CA GLU A 126 -15.05 21.82 -5.18
C GLU A 126 -14.28 21.10 -6.29
N LEU A 127 -13.75 19.93 -5.95
CA LEU A 127 -13.15 19.00 -6.90
C LEU A 127 -14.20 18.48 -7.88
N VAL A 128 -13.86 18.34 -9.16
CA VAL A 128 -14.66 17.59 -10.13
C VAL A 128 -14.28 16.12 -10.00
N PRO A 129 -15.11 15.26 -9.37
CA PRO A 129 -14.70 13.89 -9.05
C PRO A 129 -14.30 13.08 -10.30
N ASP A 130 -15.05 13.30 -11.38
CA ASP A 130 -14.94 12.58 -12.65
C ASP A 130 -13.88 13.15 -13.62
N ALA A 131 -13.02 14.06 -13.15
CA ALA A 131 -11.93 14.63 -13.95
C ALA A 131 -10.84 13.59 -14.26
N ALA A 132 -10.66 12.61 -13.39
CA ALA A 132 -9.78 11.47 -13.60
C ALA A 132 -10.28 10.23 -12.86
N TYR A 133 -9.82 9.08 -13.32
CA TYR A 133 -10.14 7.79 -12.74
C TYR A 133 -8.90 6.93 -12.55
N ILE A 134 -8.97 6.08 -11.54
CA ILE A 134 -7.99 5.05 -11.21
C ILE A 134 -8.65 3.69 -11.36
N VAL A 135 -7.89 2.75 -11.90
CA VAL A 135 -8.28 1.35 -11.97
C VAL A 135 -7.64 0.63 -10.80
N SER A 136 -8.44 -0.05 -9.98
CA SER A 136 -7.96 -0.90 -8.90
C SER A 136 -8.28 -2.35 -9.25
N VAL A 137 -7.26 -3.21 -9.23
CA VAL A 137 -7.41 -4.62 -9.56
C VAL A 137 -7.03 -5.47 -8.35
N ASP A 138 -7.86 -6.45 -8.04
CA ASP A 138 -7.57 -7.52 -7.08
C ASP A 138 -7.46 -8.83 -7.87
N LEU A 139 -6.23 -9.26 -8.14
CA LEU A 139 -5.92 -10.52 -8.80
C LEU A 139 -5.78 -11.61 -7.73
N GLY A 140 -6.86 -12.37 -7.51
CA GLY A 140 -6.80 -13.58 -6.70
C GLY A 140 -6.51 -14.83 -7.54
N GLY A 141 -6.13 -15.92 -6.89
CA GLY A 141 -5.94 -17.22 -7.57
C GLY A 141 -7.23 -17.85 -8.13
N THR A 142 -8.41 -17.36 -7.75
CA THR A 142 -9.72 -17.91 -8.20
C THR A 142 -10.56 -16.88 -8.96
N LYS A 143 -10.43 -15.60 -8.64
CA LYS A 143 -11.18 -14.52 -9.27
C LYS A 143 -10.29 -13.29 -9.46
N VAL A 144 -10.58 -12.53 -10.50
CA VAL A 144 -10.08 -11.18 -10.73
C VAL A 144 -11.23 -10.20 -10.54
N ARG A 145 -10.99 -9.13 -9.80
CA ARG A 145 -11.92 -8.01 -9.65
C ARG A 145 -11.24 -6.75 -10.18
N VAL A 146 -11.94 -6.02 -11.03
CA VAL A 146 -11.51 -4.71 -11.54
C VAL A 146 -12.54 -3.68 -11.13
N ALA A 147 -12.11 -2.62 -10.45
CA ALA A 147 -12.94 -1.49 -10.07
C ALA A 147 -12.36 -0.20 -10.64
N ILE A 148 -13.23 0.73 -11.04
CA ILE A 148 -12.86 2.05 -11.52
C ILE A 148 -13.36 3.07 -10.51
N SER A 149 -12.45 3.82 -9.92
CA SER A 149 -12.74 4.82 -8.90
C SER A 149 -12.42 6.22 -9.41
N ASN A 150 -13.26 7.19 -9.07
CA ASN A 150 -13.02 8.60 -9.37
C ASN A 150 -12.21 9.29 -8.25
N LEU A 151 -11.94 10.59 -8.40
CA LEU A 151 -11.14 11.34 -7.43
C LEU A 151 -11.80 11.53 -6.05
N ALA A 152 -13.12 11.34 -5.97
CA ALA A 152 -13.86 11.34 -4.71
C ALA A 152 -13.97 9.93 -4.08
N CYS A 153 -13.16 8.98 -4.57
CA CYS A 153 -13.12 7.59 -4.10
C CYS A 153 -14.43 6.82 -4.35
N GLN A 154 -15.25 7.28 -5.30
CA GLN A 154 -16.49 6.61 -5.66
C GLN A 154 -16.20 5.56 -6.73
N ILE A 155 -16.56 4.31 -6.44
CA ILE A 155 -16.45 3.21 -7.39
C ILE A 155 -17.54 3.40 -8.45
N SER A 156 -17.13 3.82 -9.63
CA SER A 156 -18.00 4.13 -10.76
C SER A 156 -18.40 2.86 -11.52
N ALA A 157 -17.50 1.88 -11.62
CA ALA A 157 -17.70 0.64 -12.35
C ALA A 157 -16.97 -0.53 -11.69
N GLU A 158 -17.54 -1.74 -11.79
CA GLU A 158 -16.88 -2.99 -11.37
C GLU A 158 -17.12 -4.14 -12.37
N GLU A 159 -16.10 -4.95 -12.61
CA GLU A 159 -16.20 -6.24 -13.29
C GLU A 159 -15.50 -7.33 -12.46
N VAL A 160 -16.08 -8.53 -12.44
CA VAL A 160 -15.52 -9.69 -11.75
C VAL A 160 -15.60 -10.90 -12.66
N ALA A 161 -14.51 -11.66 -12.75
CA ALA A 161 -14.47 -12.92 -13.49
C ALA A 161 -13.61 -13.97 -12.77
N PRO A 162 -13.80 -15.27 -13.04
CA PRO A 162 -12.84 -16.30 -12.64
C PRO A 162 -11.45 -16.01 -13.23
N THR A 163 -10.39 -16.26 -12.48
CA THR A 163 -9.02 -15.99 -12.93
C THR A 163 -8.63 -16.93 -14.06
N GLU A 164 -8.10 -16.38 -15.15
CA GLU A 164 -7.50 -17.18 -16.22
C GLU A 164 -6.24 -17.90 -15.73
N THR A 165 -6.01 -19.11 -16.23
CA THR A 165 -4.90 -19.98 -15.76
C THR A 165 -4.00 -20.46 -16.89
N ALA A 166 -4.28 -20.05 -18.13
CA ALA A 166 -3.56 -20.54 -19.31
C ALA A 166 -2.10 -20.05 -19.38
N SER A 167 -1.85 -18.78 -19.06
CA SER A 167 -0.51 -18.16 -19.06
C SER A 167 -0.55 -16.80 -18.36
N GLY A 168 0.61 -16.25 -18.03
CA GLY A 168 0.70 -14.89 -17.49
C GLY A 168 0.12 -13.84 -18.46
N GLN A 169 0.38 -13.99 -19.76
CA GLN A 169 -0.18 -13.09 -20.78
C GLN A 169 -1.71 -13.17 -20.86
N ALA A 170 -2.31 -14.36 -20.69
CA ALA A 170 -3.76 -14.50 -20.68
C ALA A 170 -4.41 -13.73 -19.51
N ILE A 171 -3.73 -13.66 -18.35
CA ILE A 171 -4.19 -12.87 -17.20
C ILE A 171 -4.06 -11.37 -17.50
N VAL A 172 -2.96 -10.93 -18.10
CA VAL A 172 -2.78 -9.53 -18.55
C VAL A 172 -3.90 -9.12 -19.50
N ASP A 173 -4.18 -9.95 -20.51
CA ASP A 173 -5.23 -9.70 -21.50
C ASP A 173 -6.63 -9.70 -20.84
N GLN A 174 -6.86 -10.61 -19.88
CA GLN A 174 -8.08 -10.65 -19.09
C GLN A 174 -8.29 -9.35 -18.29
N ILE A 175 -7.28 -8.89 -17.55
CA ILE A 175 -7.35 -7.65 -16.76
C ILE A 175 -7.67 -6.46 -17.67
N ALA A 176 -6.98 -6.34 -18.80
CA ALA A 176 -7.22 -5.27 -19.76
C ALA A 176 -8.65 -5.33 -20.33
N ALA A 177 -9.14 -6.51 -20.69
CA ALA A 177 -10.50 -6.70 -21.20
C ALA A 177 -11.56 -6.32 -20.15
N LEU A 178 -11.40 -6.75 -18.90
CA LEU A 178 -12.30 -6.40 -17.80
C LEU A 178 -12.29 -4.89 -17.52
N CYS A 179 -11.11 -4.27 -17.52
CA CYS A 179 -10.97 -2.82 -17.38
C CYS A 179 -11.74 -2.08 -18.47
N TRP A 180 -11.49 -2.40 -19.74
CA TRP A 180 -12.13 -1.69 -20.84
C TRP A 180 -13.64 -1.95 -20.93
N LYS A 181 -14.09 -3.14 -20.54
CA LYS A 181 -15.51 -3.44 -20.39
C LYS A 181 -16.16 -2.58 -19.30
N ALA A 182 -15.51 -2.42 -18.15
CA ALA A 182 -16.00 -1.58 -17.06
C ALA A 182 -16.06 -0.09 -17.47
N VAL A 183 -15.04 0.40 -18.18
CA VAL A 183 -14.97 1.76 -18.75
C VAL A 183 -16.12 2.01 -19.74
N GLU A 184 -16.30 1.10 -20.70
CA GLU A 184 -17.32 1.22 -21.75
C GLU A 184 -18.74 1.20 -21.17
N ARG A 185 -19.02 0.28 -20.24
CA ARG A 185 -20.33 0.14 -19.60
C ARG A 185 -20.79 1.41 -18.88
N LYS A 186 -19.85 2.20 -18.34
CA LYS A 186 -20.14 3.48 -17.67
C LYS A 186 -19.97 4.71 -18.56
N GLY A 187 -19.55 4.54 -19.81
CA GLY A 187 -19.31 5.65 -20.74
C GLY A 187 -18.17 6.56 -20.31
N ILE A 188 -17.17 6.01 -19.60
CA ILE A 188 -16.01 6.79 -19.16
C ILE A 188 -15.08 7.01 -20.36
N ALA A 189 -14.67 8.26 -20.58
CA ALA A 189 -13.71 8.58 -21.64
C ALA A 189 -12.33 7.97 -21.31
N ARG A 190 -11.73 7.26 -22.27
CA ARG A 190 -10.51 6.47 -22.05
C ARG A 190 -9.32 7.32 -21.59
N ASP A 191 -9.22 8.55 -22.06
CA ASP A 191 -8.19 9.53 -21.71
C ASP A 191 -8.30 10.07 -20.28
N ARG A 192 -9.42 9.80 -19.59
CA ARG A 192 -9.58 10.11 -18.17
C ARG A 192 -9.05 9.01 -17.25
N ILE A 193 -8.76 7.82 -17.76
CA ILE A 193 -8.11 6.76 -16.96
C ILE A 193 -6.62 7.09 -16.89
N ARG A 194 -6.09 7.26 -15.68
CA ARG A 194 -4.72 7.77 -15.49
C ARG A 194 -3.73 6.73 -15.00
N LEU A 195 -4.20 5.76 -14.22
CA LEU A 195 -3.34 4.83 -13.49
C LEU A 195 -4.12 3.55 -13.17
N ALA A 196 -3.45 2.40 -13.20
CA ALA A 196 -3.92 1.20 -12.51
C ALA A 196 -3.05 0.86 -11.30
N VAL A 197 -3.68 0.43 -10.22
CA VAL A 197 -3.03 -0.27 -9.11
C VAL A 197 -3.52 -1.70 -9.10
N VAL A 198 -2.59 -2.65 -9.28
CA VAL A 198 -2.90 -4.08 -9.42
C VAL A 198 -2.35 -4.82 -8.22
N GLY A 199 -3.27 -5.25 -7.35
CA GLY A 199 -3.03 -6.18 -6.26
C GLY A 199 -2.74 -7.56 -6.82
N VAL A 200 -1.56 -8.11 -6.55
CA VAL A 200 -1.11 -9.43 -6.99
C VAL A 200 -0.82 -10.32 -5.78
N PRO A 201 -0.97 -11.66 -5.91
CA PRO A 201 -0.51 -12.56 -4.89
C PRO A 201 1.03 -12.68 -4.98
N GLY A 202 1.70 -12.73 -3.84
CA GLY A 202 3.16 -12.83 -3.76
C GLY A 202 3.86 -11.47 -3.72
N ALA A 203 5.13 -11.44 -4.10
CA ALA A 203 6.05 -10.33 -3.90
C ALA A 203 6.40 -9.64 -5.23
N PRO A 204 5.76 -8.50 -5.58
CA PRO A 204 6.12 -7.75 -6.79
C PRO A 204 7.50 -7.09 -6.63
N ASP A 205 8.30 -7.14 -7.69
CA ASP A 205 9.60 -6.49 -7.78
C ASP A 205 9.54 -5.30 -8.75
N ASN A 206 9.55 -4.09 -8.17
CA ASN A 206 9.48 -2.84 -8.92
C ASN A 206 10.64 -2.63 -9.91
N ALA A 207 11.81 -3.25 -9.70
CA ALA A 207 12.94 -3.09 -10.59
C ALA A 207 12.82 -3.93 -11.87
N THR A 208 12.16 -5.08 -11.78
CA THR A 208 12.05 -6.03 -12.90
C THR A 208 10.64 -6.14 -13.47
N GLY A 209 9.63 -5.62 -12.77
CA GLY A 209 8.22 -5.76 -13.09
C GLY A 209 7.67 -7.18 -12.89
N ARG A 210 8.45 -8.07 -12.28
CA ARG A 210 8.09 -9.47 -12.02
C ARG A 210 7.32 -9.62 -10.71
N VAL A 211 6.60 -10.73 -10.56
CA VAL A 211 6.00 -11.13 -9.28
C VAL A 211 6.58 -12.46 -8.83
N MET A 212 7.32 -12.44 -7.73
CA MET A 212 7.88 -13.62 -7.09
C MET A 212 6.87 -14.23 -6.11
N LEU A 213 7.10 -15.47 -5.66
CA LEU A 213 6.26 -16.13 -4.64
C LEU A 213 4.77 -16.23 -5.02
N ALA A 214 4.47 -16.31 -6.32
CA ALA A 214 3.11 -16.45 -6.85
C ALA A 214 2.91 -17.83 -7.51
N PRO A 215 3.01 -18.96 -6.78
CA PRO A 215 3.02 -20.30 -7.38
C PRO A 215 1.72 -20.66 -8.12
N ASN A 216 0.64 -19.94 -7.82
CA ASN A 216 -0.68 -20.15 -8.43
C ASN A 216 -0.91 -19.30 -9.69
N ILE A 217 0.03 -18.41 -10.06
CA ILE A 217 -0.07 -17.54 -11.22
C ILE A 217 1.05 -17.89 -12.22
N PRO A 218 0.72 -18.38 -13.42
CA PRO A 218 1.72 -18.78 -14.40
C PRO A 218 2.55 -17.58 -14.91
N ASP A 219 3.84 -17.83 -15.16
CA ASP A 219 4.81 -16.96 -15.85
C ASP A 219 5.17 -15.61 -15.19
N PHE A 220 4.47 -15.18 -14.15
CA PHE A 220 4.71 -13.88 -13.51
C PHE A 220 6.09 -13.75 -12.86
N ASP A 221 6.74 -14.86 -12.52
CA ASP A 221 8.13 -14.92 -12.05
C ASP A 221 9.16 -14.70 -13.17
N ARG A 222 8.74 -14.74 -14.43
CA ARG A 222 9.60 -14.77 -15.63
C ARG A 222 9.35 -13.63 -16.61
N MET A 223 8.27 -12.87 -16.45
CA MET A 223 7.90 -11.77 -17.34
C MET A 223 7.84 -10.42 -16.62
N ASP A 224 8.04 -9.33 -17.37
CA ASP A 224 7.73 -7.98 -16.90
C ASP A 224 6.20 -7.78 -16.96
N VAL A 225 5.54 -8.12 -15.86
CA VAL A 225 4.09 -8.06 -15.69
C VAL A 225 3.61 -6.61 -15.72
N ALA A 226 4.33 -5.72 -15.03
CA ALA A 226 4.01 -4.29 -15.01
C ALA A 226 4.02 -3.70 -16.42
N GLY A 227 5.11 -3.87 -17.17
CA GLY A 227 5.22 -3.37 -18.54
C GLY A 227 4.24 -4.03 -19.51
N ALA A 228 3.91 -5.31 -19.32
CA ALA A 228 2.88 -5.99 -20.11
C ALA A 228 1.48 -5.40 -19.86
N LEU A 229 1.13 -5.12 -18.60
CA LEU A 229 -0.12 -4.45 -18.23
C LEU A 229 -0.15 -3.02 -18.74
N GLU A 230 0.93 -2.25 -18.61
CA GLU A 230 1.03 -0.88 -19.14
C GLU A 230 0.81 -0.85 -20.65
N LYS A 231 1.39 -1.81 -21.38
CA LYS A 231 1.19 -1.94 -22.83
C LYS A 231 -0.25 -2.30 -23.18
N ALA A 232 -0.89 -3.17 -22.41
CA ALA A 232 -2.26 -3.63 -22.66
C ALA A 232 -3.32 -2.57 -22.27
N LEU A 233 -3.05 -1.80 -21.22
CA LEU A 233 -3.92 -0.75 -20.69
C LEU A 233 -3.66 0.62 -21.34
N GLY A 234 -2.45 0.89 -21.83
CA GLY A 234 -2.08 2.16 -22.44
C GLY A 234 -1.87 3.32 -21.45
N PHE A 235 -1.76 3.03 -20.16
CA PHE A 235 -1.46 3.99 -19.08
C PHE A 235 -0.66 3.30 -17.97
N GLY A 236 -0.12 4.08 -17.03
CA GLY A 236 0.81 3.60 -16.01
C GLY A 236 0.19 2.56 -15.06
N VAL A 237 1.03 1.64 -14.58
CA VAL A 237 0.61 0.55 -13.70
C VAL A 237 1.53 0.47 -12.48
N ILE A 238 0.93 0.33 -11.31
CA ILE A 238 1.62 -0.01 -10.06
C ILE A 238 1.23 -1.43 -9.69
N LEU A 239 2.22 -2.29 -9.44
CA LEU A 239 2.00 -3.58 -8.82
C LEU A 239 2.19 -3.45 -7.30
N GLU A 240 1.28 -4.03 -6.54
CA GLU A 240 1.41 -4.13 -5.09
C GLU A 240 0.87 -5.49 -4.64
N ASN A 241 1.36 -5.97 -3.50
CA ASN A 241 0.84 -7.18 -2.90
C ASN A 241 -0.61 -6.96 -2.40
N ASP A 242 -1.49 -7.94 -2.62
CA ASP A 242 -2.92 -7.86 -2.30
C ASP A 242 -3.21 -7.63 -0.81
N VAL A 243 -2.47 -8.28 0.10
CA VAL A 243 -2.61 -8.09 1.55
C VAL A 243 -2.01 -6.78 2.03
N ASN A 244 -1.00 -6.22 1.35
CA ASN A 244 -0.55 -4.84 1.58
C ASN A 244 -1.63 -3.83 1.21
N LEU A 245 -2.29 -4.01 0.05
CA LEU A 245 -3.43 -3.19 -0.31
C LEU A 245 -4.56 -3.31 0.72
N ALA A 246 -4.82 -4.52 1.23
CA ALA A 246 -5.83 -4.72 2.27
C ALA A 246 -5.50 -3.96 3.57
N VAL A 247 -4.22 -3.89 3.97
CA VAL A 247 -3.77 -3.06 5.10
C VAL A 247 -4.11 -1.59 4.86
N VAL A 248 -3.75 -1.04 3.70
CA VAL A 248 -4.04 0.37 3.35
C VAL A 248 -5.54 0.63 3.30
N GLY A 249 -6.31 -0.30 2.74
CA GLY A 249 -7.77 -0.18 2.70
C GLY A 249 -8.36 -0.12 4.10
N GLU A 250 -7.98 -1.05 4.97
CA GLU A 250 -8.48 -1.11 6.35
C GLU A 250 -7.99 0.05 7.22
N SER A 251 -6.77 0.56 7.01
CA SER A 251 -6.27 1.74 7.71
C SER A 251 -7.00 3.01 7.30
N TRP A 252 -7.49 3.08 6.06
CA TRP A 252 -8.18 4.26 5.55
C TRP A 252 -9.70 4.25 5.79
N LEU A 253 -10.42 3.21 5.35
CA LEU A 253 -11.90 3.15 5.43
C LEU A 253 -12.42 2.02 6.31
N GLY A 254 -11.54 1.21 6.90
CA GLY A 254 -11.92 0.00 7.61
C GLY A 254 -11.68 0.04 9.12
N ASN A 255 -11.48 -1.15 9.69
CA ASN A 255 -11.35 -1.38 11.13
C ASN A 255 -9.94 -1.03 11.68
N GLY A 256 -9.07 -0.48 10.83
CA GLY A 256 -7.72 -0.02 11.13
C GLY A 256 -7.57 1.50 11.19
N GLN A 257 -8.67 2.26 11.17
CA GLN A 257 -8.62 3.72 11.25
C GLN A 257 -8.03 4.21 12.58
N GLY A 258 -7.22 5.27 12.49
CA GLY A 258 -6.67 5.96 13.66
C GLY A 258 -5.55 5.22 14.39
N ILE A 259 -4.96 4.19 13.77
CA ILE A 259 -3.82 3.46 14.30
C ILE A 259 -2.68 3.36 13.27
N ASP A 260 -1.45 3.40 13.75
CA ASP A 260 -0.25 3.43 12.89
C ASP A 260 0.44 2.07 12.79
N ASN A 261 0.06 1.11 13.65
CA ASN A 261 0.65 -0.23 13.68
C ASN A 261 -0.46 -1.27 13.51
N LEU A 262 -0.56 -1.84 12.33
CA LEU A 262 -1.66 -2.71 11.91
C LEU A 262 -1.09 -3.91 11.16
N ALA A 263 -1.58 -5.11 11.47
CA ALA A 263 -1.37 -6.26 10.60
C ALA A 263 -2.71 -6.71 10.01
N TYR A 264 -2.69 -7.13 8.75
CA TYR A 264 -3.80 -7.82 8.10
C TYR A 264 -3.39 -9.26 7.84
N ILE A 265 -4.26 -10.23 8.09
CA ILE A 265 -4.05 -11.64 7.73
C ILE A 265 -5.23 -12.09 6.86
N ALA A 266 -4.95 -12.41 5.60
CA ALA A 266 -5.94 -12.99 4.69
C ALA A 266 -5.88 -14.50 4.76
N VAL A 267 -6.98 -15.15 5.13
CA VAL A 267 -7.12 -16.62 5.10
C VAL A 267 -8.15 -17.00 4.05
N GLY A 268 -7.75 -17.82 3.08
CA GLY A 268 -8.59 -18.23 1.96
C GLY A 268 -8.05 -19.46 1.26
N THR A 269 -7.86 -19.37 -0.07
CA THR A 269 -7.17 -20.42 -0.84
C THR A 269 -5.77 -20.68 -0.30
N GLY A 270 -5.03 -19.61 -0.02
CA GLY A 270 -3.76 -19.59 0.72
C GLY A 270 -3.84 -18.71 1.97
N ILE A 271 -2.68 -18.31 2.49
CA ILE A 271 -2.57 -17.34 3.59
C ILE A 271 -1.48 -16.30 3.32
N GLY A 272 -1.83 -15.03 3.47
CA GLY A 272 -0.91 -13.90 3.37
C GLY A 272 -1.08 -12.95 4.53
N SER A 273 -0.04 -12.15 4.81
CA SER A 273 -0.15 -11.04 5.76
C SER A 273 0.48 -9.77 5.21
N GLY A 274 -0.19 -8.64 5.42
CA GLY A 274 0.37 -7.31 5.22
C GLY A 274 0.65 -6.67 6.57
N LEU A 275 1.66 -5.80 6.63
CA LEU A 275 2.05 -5.12 7.86
C LEU A 275 2.26 -3.62 7.63
N MET A 276 1.71 -2.81 8.53
CA MET A 276 1.98 -1.38 8.65
C MET A 276 2.61 -1.11 10.01
N VAL A 277 3.73 -0.38 10.03
CA VAL A 277 4.46 0.03 11.24
C VAL A 277 4.76 1.52 11.15
N GLY A 278 4.38 2.28 12.17
CA GLY A 278 4.54 3.74 12.17
C GLY A 278 3.87 4.43 10.98
N GLY A 279 2.70 3.93 10.55
CA GLY A 279 1.92 4.47 9.43
C GLY A 279 2.46 4.12 8.05
N ASN A 280 3.50 3.27 7.97
CA ASN A 280 4.14 2.88 6.71
C ASN A 280 3.99 1.38 6.47
N LEU A 281 3.66 0.99 5.23
CA LEU A 281 3.74 -0.41 4.82
C LEU A 281 5.16 -0.96 4.98
N VAL A 282 5.25 -2.22 5.38
CA VAL A 282 6.51 -2.95 5.50
C VAL A 282 6.62 -3.92 4.33
N HIS A 283 7.38 -3.54 3.30
CA HIS A 283 7.66 -4.41 2.16
C HIS A 283 8.80 -5.41 2.41
N GLY A 284 9.78 -5.02 3.24
CA GLY A 284 11.02 -5.78 3.43
C GLY A 284 11.98 -5.67 2.24
N ALA A 285 13.17 -6.27 2.35
CA ALA A 285 14.27 -6.05 1.41
C ALA A 285 14.00 -6.58 -0.01
N ALA A 286 13.14 -7.59 -0.15
CA ALA A 286 12.76 -8.21 -1.42
C ALA A 286 11.24 -8.19 -1.63
N HIS A 287 10.52 -7.24 -1.00
CA HIS A 287 9.06 -7.11 -1.11
C HIS A 287 8.27 -8.34 -0.61
N ALA A 288 8.88 -9.18 0.23
CA ALA A 288 8.36 -10.44 0.73
C ALA A 288 8.12 -10.43 2.26
N ALA A 289 8.07 -9.25 2.89
CA ALA A 289 7.65 -9.18 4.29
C ALA A 289 6.17 -9.58 4.42
N GLY A 290 5.83 -10.35 5.46
CA GLY A 290 4.46 -10.80 5.68
C GLY A 290 4.06 -12.08 4.95
N GLU A 291 5.02 -12.78 4.33
CA GLU A 291 4.86 -14.13 3.77
C GLU A 291 4.62 -15.19 4.85
N LEU A 292 3.46 -15.08 5.52
CA LEU A 292 3.09 -15.80 6.73
C LEU A 292 2.97 -17.31 6.48
N GLY A 293 2.61 -17.71 5.25
CA GLY A 293 2.52 -19.10 4.84
C GLY A 293 3.84 -19.87 5.02
N PHE A 294 4.98 -19.19 5.00
CA PHE A 294 6.32 -19.80 5.13
C PHE A 294 6.84 -19.88 6.56
N LEU A 295 6.05 -19.52 7.58
CA LEU A 295 6.45 -19.77 8.96
C LEU A 295 6.81 -21.26 9.15
N PRO A 296 7.94 -21.59 9.80
CA PRO A 296 8.52 -22.94 9.77
C PRO A 296 7.86 -23.90 10.78
N PHE A 297 6.54 -23.87 10.85
CA PHE A 297 5.72 -24.75 11.69
C PHE A 297 4.36 -25.01 11.05
N GLY A 298 3.66 -26.04 11.50
CA GLY A 298 2.47 -26.57 10.82
C GLY A 298 2.82 -27.90 10.18
N ALA A 299 2.94 -27.92 8.85
CA ALA A 299 3.55 -29.05 8.14
C ALA A 299 5.08 -29.09 8.37
N ASP A 300 5.74 -30.14 7.89
CA ASP A 300 7.20 -30.23 7.88
C ASP A 300 7.79 -29.14 6.96
N PRO A 301 8.57 -28.17 7.47
CA PRO A 301 9.15 -27.11 6.65
C PRO A 301 10.24 -27.60 5.69
N PHE A 302 10.78 -28.81 5.87
CA PHE A 302 11.79 -29.41 4.99
C PHE A 302 11.18 -30.27 3.87
N ASP A 303 9.87 -30.50 3.88
CA ASP A 303 9.15 -31.12 2.77
C ASP A 303 9.27 -30.21 1.52
N PRO A 304 9.65 -30.75 0.34
CA PRO A 304 9.71 -29.98 -0.90
C PRO A 304 8.44 -29.19 -1.23
N GLU A 305 7.26 -29.67 -0.80
CA GLU A 305 6.00 -28.95 -0.96
C GLU A 305 5.95 -27.67 -0.12
N SER A 306 6.48 -27.70 1.10
CA SER A 306 6.53 -26.54 1.99
C SER A 306 7.43 -25.42 1.46
N LEU A 307 8.41 -25.74 0.60
CA LEU A 307 9.21 -24.74 -0.11
C LEU A 307 8.44 -24.03 -1.22
N ARG A 308 7.34 -24.63 -1.71
CA ARG A 308 6.50 -24.07 -2.78
C ARG A 308 5.30 -23.30 -2.22
N SER A 309 4.59 -23.89 -1.27
CA SER A 309 3.33 -23.35 -0.75
C SER A 309 3.40 -22.88 0.71
N GLY A 310 4.50 -23.14 1.42
CA GLY A 310 4.69 -22.73 2.80
C GLY A 310 4.18 -23.77 3.83
N ALA A 311 4.99 -24.06 4.84
CA ALA A 311 4.66 -25.07 5.85
C ALA A 311 3.42 -24.71 6.69
N PHE A 312 3.23 -23.41 6.96
CA PHE A 312 2.11 -22.91 7.73
C PHE A 312 0.82 -22.86 6.89
N GLU A 313 0.90 -22.40 5.64
CA GLU A 313 -0.24 -22.35 4.71
C GLU A 313 -0.88 -23.73 4.55
N ARG A 314 -0.06 -24.77 4.39
CA ARG A 314 -0.48 -26.16 4.19
C ARG A 314 -1.41 -26.70 5.28
N VAL A 315 -1.46 -26.07 6.45
CA VAL A 315 -2.34 -26.50 7.56
C VAL A 315 -3.48 -25.52 7.85
N VAL A 316 -3.35 -24.23 7.54
CA VAL A 316 -4.37 -23.21 7.89
C VAL A 316 -5.27 -22.78 6.74
N ALA A 317 -4.83 -22.96 5.49
CA ALA A 317 -5.58 -22.52 4.32
C ALA A 317 -6.52 -23.64 3.78
N SER A 318 -7.29 -23.32 2.74
CA SER A 318 -8.35 -24.18 2.20
C SER A 318 -7.94 -25.64 1.99
N VAL A 319 -6.75 -25.89 1.43
CA VAL A 319 -6.24 -27.25 1.20
C VAL A 319 -5.99 -28.00 2.51
N GLY A 320 -5.37 -27.34 3.49
CA GLY A 320 -5.07 -27.90 4.81
C GLY A 320 -6.34 -28.23 5.60
N ILE A 321 -7.32 -27.32 5.60
CA ILE A 321 -8.60 -27.52 6.29
C ILE A 321 -9.34 -28.74 5.72
N LYS A 322 -9.45 -28.83 4.38
CA LYS A 322 -10.10 -29.96 3.70
C LYS A 322 -9.38 -31.28 3.99
N ALA A 323 -8.04 -31.29 3.93
CA ALA A 323 -7.24 -32.47 4.21
C ALA A 323 -7.41 -32.94 5.67
N ALA A 324 -7.41 -32.02 6.63
CA ALA A 324 -7.62 -32.33 8.04
C ALA A 324 -9.00 -32.96 8.28
N TYR A 325 -10.06 -32.41 7.68
CA TYR A 325 -11.40 -32.96 7.81
C TYR A 325 -11.52 -34.35 7.17
N ARG A 326 -11.06 -34.51 5.93
CA ARG A 326 -11.04 -35.80 5.23
C ARG A 326 -10.26 -36.86 6.02
N ASN A 327 -9.11 -36.51 6.59
CA ASN A 327 -8.32 -37.47 7.37
C ASN A 327 -9.04 -37.93 8.65
N LEU A 328 -9.91 -37.08 9.21
CA LEU A 328 -10.64 -37.37 10.44
C LEU A 328 -11.93 -38.17 10.17
N THR A 329 -12.64 -37.87 9.08
CA THR A 329 -14.00 -38.40 8.83
C THR A 329 -14.08 -39.35 7.63
N GLY A 330 -13.12 -39.29 6.71
CA GLY A 330 -13.18 -39.92 5.40
C GLY A 330 -13.94 -39.10 4.34
N ASP A 331 -14.63 -38.03 4.73
CA ASP A 331 -15.48 -37.24 3.82
C ASP A 331 -14.67 -36.16 3.08
N GLU A 332 -14.91 -36.03 1.78
CA GLU A 332 -14.38 -34.95 0.97
C GLU A 332 -15.45 -33.87 0.74
N VAL A 333 -15.30 -32.74 1.42
CA VAL A 333 -16.22 -31.59 1.35
C VAL A 333 -15.45 -30.28 1.24
N ASN A 334 -16.11 -29.23 0.75
CA ASN A 334 -15.54 -27.89 0.70
C ASN A 334 -15.56 -27.19 2.06
N VAL A 335 -14.66 -26.22 2.26
CA VAL A 335 -14.52 -25.47 3.52
C VAL A 335 -15.85 -24.89 4.03
N PRO A 336 -16.72 -24.26 3.22
CA PRO A 336 -18.01 -23.76 3.70
C PRO A 336 -18.87 -24.83 4.38
N VAL A 337 -18.89 -26.05 3.84
CA VAL A 337 -19.64 -27.19 4.40
C VAL A 337 -19.06 -27.62 5.74
N ILE A 338 -17.73 -27.55 5.92
CA ILE A 338 -17.09 -27.84 7.22
C ILE A 338 -17.55 -26.84 8.28
N PHE A 339 -17.62 -25.54 7.93
CA PHE A 339 -18.17 -24.53 8.84
C PHE A 339 -19.66 -24.77 9.16
N GLU A 340 -20.47 -25.10 8.16
CA GLU A 340 -21.89 -25.43 8.35
C GLU A 340 -22.08 -26.65 9.27
N ARG A 341 -21.28 -27.71 9.08
CA ARG A 341 -21.30 -28.90 9.95
C ARG A 341 -20.87 -28.56 11.37
N ALA A 342 -19.85 -27.73 11.56
CA ALA A 342 -19.43 -27.27 12.88
C ALA A 342 -20.55 -26.48 13.59
N ALA A 343 -21.25 -25.61 12.85
CA ALA A 343 -22.41 -24.87 13.37
C ALA A 343 -23.59 -25.80 13.73
N ALA A 344 -23.75 -26.92 13.02
CA ALA A 344 -24.72 -27.96 13.32
C ALA A 344 -24.29 -28.91 14.47
N GLY A 345 -23.13 -28.68 15.08
CA GLY A 345 -22.63 -29.46 16.22
C GLY A 345 -21.83 -30.72 15.85
N ASP A 346 -21.35 -30.85 14.61
CA ASP A 346 -20.42 -31.94 14.23
C ASP A 346 -19.10 -31.78 15.01
N PRO A 347 -18.76 -32.74 15.90
CA PRO A 347 -17.55 -32.66 16.71
C PRO A 347 -16.27 -32.71 15.87
N SER A 348 -16.29 -33.41 14.73
CA SER A 348 -15.13 -33.53 13.85
C SER A 348 -14.84 -32.21 13.14
N ALA A 349 -15.89 -31.53 12.67
CA ALA A 349 -15.77 -30.22 12.06
C ALA A 349 -15.29 -29.18 13.08
N GLY A 350 -15.87 -29.21 14.30
CA GLY A 350 -15.42 -28.38 15.41
C GLY A 350 -13.94 -28.59 15.75
N GLN A 351 -13.50 -29.85 15.82
CA GLN A 351 -12.10 -30.20 16.08
C GLN A 351 -11.15 -29.64 15.01
N VAL A 352 -11.48 -29.77 13.72
CA VAL A 352 -10.66 -29.24 12.63
C VAL A 352 -10.53 -27.72 12.72
N LEU A 353 -11.65 -27.01 12.94
CA LEU A 353 -11.62 -25.55 13.06
C LEU A 353 -10.85 -25.08 14.30
N ASP A 354 -10.92 -25.82 15.40
CA ASP A 354 -10.16 -25.52 16.61
C ASP A 354 -8.65 -25.72 16.40
N GLU A 355 -8.22 -26.77 15.70
CA GLU A 355 -6.81 -26.96 15.35
C GLU A 355 -6.28 -25.88 14.41
N VAL A 356 -7.05 -25.52 13.38
CA VAL A 356 -6.72 -24.42 12.47
C VAL A 356 -6.59 -23.10 13.23
N ALA A 357 -7.51 -22.82 14.15
CA ALA A 357 -7.48 -21.62 14.97
C ALA A 357 -6.28 -21.58 15.92
N LYS A 358 -5.83 -22.72 16.47
CA LYS A 358 -4.58 -22.80 17.25
C LYS A 358 -3.36 -22.45 16.41
N TYR A 359 -3.29 -22.92 15.17
CA TYR A 359 -2.21 -22.54 14.25
C TYR A 359 -2.26 -21.04 13.93
N LEU A 360 -3.43 -20.51 13.58
CA LEU A 360 -3.61 -19.08 13.32
C LEU A 360 -3.27 -18.23 14.55
N ALA A 361 -3.62 -18.65 15.76
CA ALA A 361 -3.23 -18.00 17.00
C ALA A 361 -1.69 -17.94 17.18
N ARG A 362 -0.96 -19.00 16.80
CA ARG A 362 0.52 -18.97 16.76
C ARG A 362 1.04 -17.98 15.71
N GLY A 363 0.42 -17.93 14.53
CA GLY A 363 0.75 -16.96 13.48
C GLY A 363 0.56 -15.51 13.94
N VAL A 364 -0.58 -15.22 14.57
CA VAL A 364 -0.85 -13.92 15.22
C VAL A 364 0.18 -13.62 16.30
N GLY A 365 0.50 -14.59 17.16
CA GLY A 365 1.55 -14.45 18.17
C GLY A 365 2.93 -14.17 17.59
N ALA A 366 3.27 -14.76 16.44
CA ALA A 366 4.54 -14.50 15.74
C ALA A 366 4.60 -13.06 15.20
N ILE A 367 3.53 -12.57 14.57
CA ILE A 367 3.42 -11.16 14.14
C ILE A 367 3.51 -10.23 15.35
N ALA A 368 2.80 -10.54 16.43
CA ALA A 368 2.83 -9.74 17.65
C ALA A 368 4.21 -9.69 18.31
N ALA A 369 4.95 -10.81 18.32
CA ALA A 369 6.30 -10.86 18.86
C ALA A 369 7.31 -10.02 18.07
N ILE A 370 7.14 -9.91 16.75
CA ILE A 370 8.09 -9.23 15.84
C ILE A 370 7.74 -7.76 15.67
N ALA A 371 6.47 -7.46 15.41
CA ALA A 371 6.01 -6.14 15.00
C ALA A 371 5.18 -5.40 16.05
N ASN A 372 4.66 -6.12 17.06
CA ASN A 372 3.81 -5.58 18.13
C ASN A 372 2.73 -4.59 17.62
N PRO A 373 1.84 -5.02 16.69
CA PRO A 373 0.84 -4.14 16.13
C PRO A 373 -0.22 -3.78 17.19
N GLN A 374 -0.86 -2.63 17.02
CA GLN A 374 -2.01 -2.23 17.85
C GLN A 374 -3.21 -3.14 17.60
N LYS A 375 -3.35 -3.64 16.36
CA LYS A 375 -4.45 -4.51 15.95
C LYS A 375 -4.03 -5.50 14.87
N VAL A 376 -4.62 -6.68 14.89
CA VAL A 376 -4.55 -7.66 13.80
C VAL A 376 -5.94 -7.85 13.22
N ILE A 377 -6.10 -7.50 11.96
CA ILE A 377 -7.37 -7.67 11.23
C ILE A 377 -7.31 -8.97 10.43
N ILE A 378 -8.31 -9.82 10.63
CA ILE A 378 -8.45 -11.09 9.91
C ILE A 378 -9.45 -10.92 8.77
N GLY A 379 -9.06 -11.34 7.57
CA GLY A 379 -9.88 -11.28 6.38
C GLY A 379 -9.66 -12.45 5.44
N GLY A 380 -9.97 -12.26 4.16
CA GLY A 380 -10.04 -13.37 3.19
C GLY A 380 -11.31 -14.21 3.34
N SER A 381 -11.60 -15.07 2.35
CA SER A 381 -12.87 -15.79 2.25
C SER A 381 -13.17 -16.72 3.42
N ILE A 382 -12.13 -17.20 4.11
CA ILE A 382 -12.23 -18.05 5.31
C ILE A 382 -12.11 -17.19 6.57
N GLY A 383 -11.16 -16.25 6.60
CA GLY A 383 -10.90 -15.41 7.78
C GLY A 383 -12.02 -14.41 8.12
N LEU A 384 -12.88 -14.07 7.16
CA LEU A 384 -14.07 -13.24 7.39
C LEU A 384 -15.16 -13.92 8.24
N ARG A 385 -15.05 -15.23 8.50
CA ARG A 385 -16.01 -15.97 9.31
C ARG A 385 -15.82 -15.65 10.80
N PRO A 386 -16.79 -15.01 11.47
CA PRO A 386 -16.65 -14.65 12.89
C PRO A 386 -16.32 -15.84 13.78
N GLU A 387 -16.84 -17.02 13.45
CA GLU A 387 -16.62 -18.26 14.18
C GLU A 387 -15.15 -18.68 14.22
N LEU A 388 -14.38 -18.33 13.18
CA LEU A 388 -12.94 -18.57 13.16
C LEU A 388 -12.21 -17.54 14.02
N VAL A 389 -12.56 -16.26 13.89
CA VAL A 389 -11.93 -15.17 14.67
C VAL A 389 -12.16 -15.36 16.16
N GLU A 390 -13.37 -15.74 16.58
CA GLU A 390 -13.67 -16.08 17.98
C GLU A 390 -12.77 -17.19 18.51
N ARG A 391 -12.51 -18.23 17.70
CA ARG A 391 -11.61 -19.32 18.09
C ARG A 391 -10.16 -18.85 18.19
N ILE A 392 -9.68 -18.03 17.26
CA ILE A 392 -8.33 -17.46 17.31
C ILE A 392 -8.17 -16.63 18.59
N THR A 393 -9.10 -15.72 18.87
CA THR A 393 -9.12 -14.89 20.07
C THR A 393 -9.16 -15.72 21.35
N ARG A 394 -9.89 -16.84 21.34
CA ARG A 394 -9.92 -17.79 22.47
C ARG A 394 -8.58 -18.50 22.70
N PHE A 395 -7.87 -18.88 21.64
CA PHE A 395 -6.62 -19.66 21.74
C PHE A 395 -5.36 -18.79 21.89
N LEU A 396 -5.36 -17.54 21.41
CA LEU A 396 -4.18 -16.67 21.44
C LEU A 396 -3.57 -16.50 22.84
N PRO A 397 -4.34 -16.22 23.92
CA PRO A 397 -3.77 -16.07 25.26
C PRO A 397 -3.10 -17.34 25.81
N MET A 398 -3.36 -18.51 25.21
CA MET A 398 -2.75 -19.77 25.62
C MET A 398 -1.34 -19.97 25.03
N CYS A 399 -0.99 -19.22 23.98
CA CYS A 399 0.31 -19.32 23.32
C CYS A 399 1.07 -17.99 23.21
N PHE A 400 0.47 -16.87 23.63
CA PHE A 400 1.12 -15.57 23.65
C PHE A 400 0.71 -14.78 24.91
N PRO A 401 1.66 -14.24 25.69
CA PRO A 401 1.38 -13.72 27.04
C PRO A 401 0.77 -12.31 27.07
N TYR A 402 0.83 -11.56 25.96
CA TYR A 402 0.31 -10.20 25.88
C TYR A 402 -1.01 -10.15 25.11
N PRO A 403 -1.96 -9.29 25.50
CA PRO A 403 -3.19 -9.11 24.73
C PRO A 403 -2.88 -8.51 23.35
N VAL A 404 -3.57 -9.00 22.33
CA VAL A 404 -3.55 -8.45 20.96
C VAL A 404 -4.99 -8.20 20.57
N ASP A 405 -5.32 -6.99 20.11
CA ASP A 405 -6.65 -6.70 19.57
C ASP A 405 -6.81 -7.41 18.22
N ILE A 406 -7.77 -8.33 18.11
CA ILE A 406 -8.07 -9.06 16.89
C ILE A 406 -9.45 -8.62 16.39
N GLY A 407 -9.47 -8.09 15.18
CA GLY A 407 -10.70 -7.68 14.49
C GLY A 407 -11.00 -8.51 13.25
N VAL A 408 -12.24 -8.46 12.78
CA VAL A 408 -12.61 -8.92 11.44
C VAL A 408 -12.49 -7.73 10.48
N SER A 409 -12.05 -8.00 9.25
CA SER A 409 -12.04 -7.02 8.16
C SER A 409 -13.46 -6.51 7.90
N SER A 410 -13.66 -5.18 7.97
CA SER A 410 -14.97 -4.57 7.70
C SER A 410 -15.20 -4.33 6.21
N LEU A 411 -14.13 -4.28 5.42
CA LEU A 411 -14.17 -4.08 3.97
C LEU A 411 -14.29 -5.40 3.19
N GLY A 412 -13.92 -6.52 3.80
CA GLY A 412 -14.02 -7.84 3.21
C GLY A 412 -13.32 -7.93 1.86
N ALA A 413 -14.05 -8.38 0.83
CA ALA A 413 -13.53 -8.50 -0.53
C ALA A 413 -13.15 -7.16 -1.20
N TRP A 414 -13.45 -6.02 -0.56
CA TRP A 414 -13.13 -4.70 -1.07
C TRP A 414 -11.84 -4.11 -0.47
N ALA A 415 -11.26 -4.74 0.56
CA ALA A 415 -10.08 -4.19 1.25
C ALA A 415 -8.94 -3.84 0.29
N ALA A 416 -8.57 -4.79 -0.59
CA ALA A 416 -7.51 -4.58 -1.58
C ALA A 416 -7.89 -3.52 -2.64
N ILE A 417 -9.13 -3.50 -3.12
CA ILE A 417 -9.61 -2.50 -4.09
C ILE A 417 -9.55 -1.08 -3.52
N ILE A 418 -9.90 -0.93 -2.25
CA ILE A 418 -9.89 0.37 -1.56
C ILE A 418 -8.45 0.81 -1.30
N GLY A 419 -7.58 -0.11 -0.88
CA GLY A 419 -6.15 0.17 -0.78
C GLY A 419 -5.52 0.57 -2.11
N GLY A 420 -5.86 -0.13 -3.19
CA GLY A 420 -5.40 0.21 -4.53
C GLY A 420 -5.89 1.59 -4.97
N THR A 421 -7.13 1.94 -4.62
CA THR A 421 -7.69 3.27 -4.86
C THR A 421 -6.93 4.34 -4.05
N ALA A 422 -6.63 4.06 -2.78
CA ALA A 422 -5.88 4.97 -1.92
C ALA A 422 -4.47 5.27 -2.47
N ILE A 423 -3.70 4.21 -2.77
CA ILE A 423 -2.36 4.33 -3.36
C ILE A 423 -2.44 5.04 -4.70
N GLY A 424 -3.43 4.70 -5.53
CA GLY A 424 -3.58 5.31 -6.84
C GLY A 424 -3.91 6.80 -6.77
N LEU A 425 -4.73 7.22 -5.81
CA LEU A 425 -5.07 8.62 -5.58
C LEU A 425 -3.87 9.40 -5.06
N GLU A 426 -3.11 8.83 -4.14
CA GLU A 426 -1.87 9.41 -3.65
C GLU A 426 -0.87 9.58 -4.80
N HIS A 427 -0.65 8.55 -5.60
CA HIS A 427 0.27 8.60 -6.74
C HIS A 427 -0.19 9.63 -7.78
N LEU A 428 -1.47 9.61 -8.15
CA LEU A 428 -2.03 10.56 -9.11
C LEU A 428 -1.90 12.00 -8.61
N HIS A 429 -2.12 12.23 -7.32
CA HIS A 429 -1.93 13.54 -6.71
C HIS A 429 -0.46 13.97 -6.76
N ASN A 430 0.47 13.09 -6.42
CA ASN A 430 1.91 13.37 -6.48
C ASN A 430 2.38 13.63 -7.92
N ALA A 431 1.88 12.88 -8.90
CA ALA A 431 2.25 13.03 -10.30
C ALA A 431 1.66 14.30 -10.94
N LEU A 432 0.43 14.67 -10.59
CA LEU A 432 -0.24 15.85 -11.14
C LEU A 432 0.13 17.15 -10.42
N PHE A 433 0.40 17.10 -9.11
CA PHE A 433 0.52 18.28 -8.26
C PHE A 433 1.80 18.31 -7.40
N GLY A 434 2.60 17.24 -7.35
CA GLY A 434 3.83 17.19 -6.56
C GLY A 434 5.04 17.82 -7.25
N ALA A 435 6.04 18.19 -6.45
CA ALA A 435 7.43 18.39 -6.91
C ALA A 435 8.20 17.09 -6.65
N ASP A 436 9.15 16.73 -7.52
CA ASP A 436 10.02 15.54 -7.37
C ASP A 436 10.82 15.61 -6.06
N THR A 437 10.21 15.19 -4.95
CA THR A 437 10.76 15.20 -3.59
C THR A 437 10.22 13.97 -2.84
N PRO A 438 10.93 13.47 -1.81
CA PRO A 438 10.61 12.19 -1.18
C PRO A 438 9.17 12.15 -0.65
N ALA A 439 8.55 10.97 -0.77
CA ALA A 439 7.17 10.66 -0.42
C ALA A 439 6.72 11.33 0.91
N HIS A 440 5.99 12.43 0.78
CA HIS A 440 5.13 12.92 1.84
C HIS A 440 3.77 12.26 1.67
N HIS A 441 3.41 11.40 2.63
CA HIS A 441 2.10 10.77 2.75
C HIS A 441 1.00 11.82 2.65
N LEU A 442 0.08 11.62 1.70
CA LEU A 442 -1.12 12.44 1.63
C LEU A 442 -2.07 12.06 2.77
N THR A 443 -2.73 13.05 3.37
CA THR A 443 -3.94 12.79 4.14
C THR A 443 -5.05 12.48 3.14
N LEU A 444 -5.35 11.19 2.95
CA LEU A 444 -6.48 10.72 2.15
C LEU A 444 -7.76 11.47 2.54
N PRO A 445 -8.75 11.62 1.63
CA PRO A 445 -10.03 12.22 1.97
C PRO A 445 -10.56 11.63 3.29
N PRO A 446 -11.02 12.46 4.25
CA PRO A 446 -11.52 11.94 5.52
C PRO A 446 -12.57 10.88 5.26
N ALA A 447 -12.53 9.77 6.00
CA ALA A 447 -13.49 8.68 5.80
C ALA A 447 -14.96 9.15 5.85
N GLU A 448 -15.25 10.20 6.61
CA GLU A 448 -16.57 10.84 6.71
C GLU A 448 -17.04 11.50 5.41
N THR A 449 -16.12 11.91 4.54
CA THR A 449 -16.42 12.49 3.20
C THR A 449 -16.61 11.43 2.13
N VAL A 450 -16.12 10.20 2.38
CA VAL A 450 -16.27 9.05 1.49
C VAL A 450 -17.44 8.21 1.98
N ASN A 451 -18.63 8.42 1.42
CA ASN A 451 -19.79 7.60 1.79
C ASN A 451 -19.65 6.19 1.21
N PHE A 452 -18.95 5.32 1.94
CA PHE A 452 -18.61 3.95 1.55
C PHE A 452 -19.85 3.12 1.15
N ARG A 453 -20.99 3.33 1.83
CA ARG A 453 -22.24 2.64 1.51
C ARG A 453 -22.85 3.13 0.20
N GLU A 454 -22.72 4.40 -0.15
CA GLU A 454 -23.15 4.92 -1.48
C GLU A 454 -22.15 4.54 -2.58
N ALA A 455 -20.85 4.49 -2.28
CA ALA A 455 -19.80 4.06 -3.22
C ALA A 455 -19.96 2.59 -3.66
N ILE A 456 -20.50 1.73 -2.78
CA ILE A 456 -20.84 0.34 -3.12
C ILE A 456 -22.29 0.24 -3.65
N ASN A 457 -23.27 0.95 -3.08
CA ASN A 457 -24.67 0.86 -3.53
C ASN A 457 -24.93 1.50 -4.90
N GLY A 458 -24.10 2.45 -5.37
CA GLY A 458 -24.17 2.99 -6.73
C GLY A 458 -23.67 2.03 -7.82
N ALA A 459 -23.13 0.88 -7.42
CA ALA A 459 -22.72 -0.21 -8.31
C ALA A 459 -23.79 -1.31 -8.47
N PHE A 460 -24.93 -1.20 -7.77
CA PHE A 460 -26.05 -2.16 -7.83
C PHE A 460 -27.29 -1.60 -8.54
#